data_AF-A0A0Q8HTP4-F1
#
_entry.id   AF-A0A0Q8HTP4-F1
#
_cell.length_a   1.000
_cell.length_b   1.000
_cell.length_c   1.000
_cell.angle_alpha   90.00
_cell.angle_beta   90.00
_cell.angle_gamma   90.00
#
_symmetry.space_group_name_H-M   'P 1'
#
loop_
_entity.id
_entity.type
_entity.pdbx_description
1 polymer ?
#
loop_
_entity_poly.entity_id
_entity_poly.type
_entity_poly.pdbx_seq_one_letter_code
_entity_poly.pdbx_strand_id
1 'polypeptide(L)'
;MLDQSGLDVKWDSIKRAWKASGYDDFWLRLRTTQTEALDAIESAVAAANAAQQGIDDLKAYSLTPCPGGFAIEIGPALDRQQIDRWVELFVDALRSRGVSGSLGGAPQAPMPKVLSTGPPAPTLFARFRLPPMLTPGRPRWEVDSAQTKDAVKRTVEWAETDPGQTILVQGDCFLTVQDVDLRPAIERALRSAGSAGVAVYDSAAHRARHAVLGPAATSVYQYIAGSWTDSVSELLELATQLPAPLDYAFIRTARPGVLGLFEIDGIQPLPGIREPQVRYNAHLLDRYLPDAHGVQVVTDAHLQAANDLSDWTITDTGAGQHLVTATDLKPWYGSTQPDPATLARARADWAGALLTMEVIEAHDAR
;
A
#
# COMPACT_ATOMS: atom_id res chain seq x y z
N MET A 1 -41.34 -16.37 17.54
CA MET A 1 -40.11 -16.61 16.76
C MET A 1 -39.73 -15.29 16.13
N LEU A 2 -38.75 -14.59 16.72
CA LEU A 2 -38.20 -13.38 16.12
C LEU A 2 -37.27 -13.83 14.99
N ASP A 3 -37.49 -13.26 13.82
CA ASP A 3 -36.70 -13.50 12.61
C ASP A 3 -35.22 -13.18 12.87
N GLN A 4 -34.42 -14.23 13.08
CA GLN A 4 -32.98 -14.13 13.36
C GLN A 4 -32.16 -13.79 12.09
N SER A 5 -32.80 -13.52 10.95
CA SER A 5 -32.14 -13.13 9.69
C SER A 5 -32.06 -11.61 9.47
N GLY A 6 -32.16 -10.82 10.55
CA GLY A 6 -32.24 -9.37 10.49
C GLY A 6 -30.93 -8.68 10.13
N LEU A 7 -30.69 -8.45 8.85
CA LEU A 7 -29.73 -7.43 8.41
C LEU A 7 -30.35 -6.04 8.56
N ASP A 8 -29.74 -5.20 9.41
CA ASP A 8 -30.23 -3.87 9.79
C ASP A 8 -29.56 -2.77 8.97
N VAL A 9 -30.35 -2.03 8.18
CA VAL A 9 -29.84 -1.02 7.24
C VAL A 9 -29.98 0.38 7.82
N LYS A 10 -28.85 1.07 7.98
CA LYS A 10 -28.75 2.44 8.51
C LYS A 10 -28.79 3.47 7.39
N TRP A 11 -29.95 3.63 6.76
CA TRP A 11 -30.17 4.52 5.62
C TRP A 11 -29.67 5.96 5.81
N ASP A 12 -29.93 6.58 6.96
CA ASP A 12 -29.44 7.93 7.23
C ASP A 12 -27.91 8.00 7.31
N SER A 13 -27.25 6.93 7.77
CA SER A 13 -25.80 6.85 7.80
C SER A 13 -25.22 6.74 6.39
N ILE A 14 -25.85 5.92 5.54
CA ILE A 14 -25.47 5.77 4.12
C ILE A 14 -25.57 7.12 3.41
N LYS A 15 -26.70 7.81 3.57
CA LYS A 15 -26.93 9.14 2.99
C LYS A 15 -25.90 10.17 3.47
N ARG A 16 -25.50 10.14 4.75
CA ARG A 16 -24.46 11.03 5.27
C ARG A 16 -23.09 10.74 4.65
N ALA A 17 -22.74 9.47 4.48
CA ALA A 17 -21.46 9.08 3.86
C ALA A 17 -21.39 9.55 2.40
N TRP A 18 -22.44 9.31 1.60
CA TRP A 18 -22.50 9.78 0.21
C TRP A 18 -22.47 11.32 0.09
N LYS A 19 -23.12 12.04 1.00
CA LYS A 19 -23.01 13.50 1.03
C LYS A 19 -21.61 13.99 1.41
N ALA A 20 -20.96 13.31 2.35
CA ALA A 20 -19.63 13.66 2.81
C ALA A 20 -18.55 13.43 1.74
N SER A 21 -18.77 12.49 0.80
CA SER A 21 -17.91 12.30 -0.37
C SER A 21 -18.14 13.34 -1.48
N GLY A 22 -19.02 14.33 -1.28
CA GLY A 22 -19.36 15.28 -2.33
C GLY A 22 -20.13 14.63 -3.48
N TYR A 23 -20.86 13.54 -3.20
CA TYR A 23 -21.60 12.73 -4.16
C TYR A 23 -20.74 11.88 -5.11
N ASP A 24 -19.44 11.78 -4.83
CA ASP A 24 -18.50 10.89 -5.51
C ASP A 24 -18.48 9.49 -4.84
N ASP A 25 -17.47 8.68 -5.17
CA ASP A 25 -17.16 7.41 -4.51
C ASP A 25 -17.27 7.50 -2.98
N PHE A 26 -17.98 6.54 -2.38
CA PHE A 26 -18.19 6.51 -0.93
C PHE A 26 -18.19 5.09 -0.39
N TRP A 27 -17.95 4.96 0.91
CA TRP A 27 -17.82 3.65 1.54
C TRP A 27 -19.07 3.28 2.35
N LEU A 28 -19.44 2.00 2.25
CA LEU A 28 -20.36 1.32 3.15
C LEU A 28 -19.58 0.43 4.11
N ARG A 29 -20.12 0.22 5.33
CA ARG A 29 -19.59 -0.72 6.30
C ARG A 29 -20.65 -1.73 6.67
N LEU A 30 -20.38 -2.98 6.33
CA LEU A 30 -21.10 -4.15 6.82
C LEU A 30 -20.44 -4.57 8.13
N ARG A 31 -21.10 -4.33 9.26
CA ARG A 31 -20.67 -4.86 10.57
C ARG A 31 -21.27 -6.23 10.78
N THR A 32 -20.44 -7.24 10.91
CA THR A 32 -20.84 -8.63 11.10
C THR A 32 -19.80 -9.38 11.94
N THR A 33 -20.25 -10.39 12.69
CA THR A 33 -19.36 -11.32 13.40
C THR A 33 -18.88 -12.45 12.50
N GLN A 34 -19.45 -12.60 11.30
CA GLN A 34 -19.12 -13.64 10.33
C GLN A 34 -17.87 -13.24 9.51
N THR A 35 -16.70 -13.24 10.15
CA THR A 35 -15.44 -12.79 9.54
C THR A 35 -14.98 -13.62 8.35
N GLU A 36 -15.41 -14.88 8.28
CA GLU A 36 -15.10 -15.82 7.18
C GLU A 36 -16.10 -15.74 6.02
N ALA A 37 -17.08 -14.82 6.06
CA ALA A 37 -18.10 -14.70 5.02
C ALA A 37 -17.65 -13.93 3.76
N LEU A 38 -16.35 -13.81 3.51
CA LEU A 38 -15.81 -13.03 2.39
C LEU A 38 -16.40 -13.47 1.05
N ASP A 39 -16.34 -14.77 0.72
CA ASP A 39 -16.86 -15.30 -0.54
C ASP A 39 -18.36 -15.05 -0.71
N ALA A 40 -19.12 -15.13 0.38
CA ALA A 40 -20.55 -14.85 0.37
C ALA A 40 -20.84 -13.36 0.12
N ILE A 41 -20.03 -12.46 0.69
CA ILE A 41 -20.16 -11.01 0.52
C ILE A 41 -19.70 -10.59 -0.88
N GLU A 42 -18.58 -11.12 -1.38
CA GLU A 42 -18.14 -10.92 -2.77
C GLU A 42 -19.21 -11.36 -3.76
N SER A 43 -19.80 -12.53 -3.53
CA SER A 43 -20.90 -13.05 -4.34
C SER A 43 -22.15 -12.16 -4.27
N ALA A 44 -22.43 -11.56 -3.12
CA ALA A 44 -23.55 -10.62 -2.96
C ALA A 44 -23.28 -9.29 -3.67
N VAL A 45 -22.06 -8.76 -3.58
CA VAL A 45 -21.62 -7.57 -4.34
C VAL A 45 -21.75 -7.82 -5.84
N ALA A 46 -21.25 -8.96 -6.33
CA ALA A 46 -21.34 -9.32 -7.74
C ALA A 46 -22.78 -9.43 -8.22
N ALA A 47 -23.67 -10.03 -7.42
CA ALA A 47 -25.09 -10.13 -7.72
C ALA A 47 -25.78 -8.76 -7.78
N ALA A 48 -25.51 -7.87 -6.83
CA ALA A 48 -26.06 -6.51 -6.82
C ALA A 48 -25.58 -5.70 -8.02
N ASN A 49 -24.28 -5.75 -8.32
CA ASN A 49 -23.69 -5.10 -9.49
C ASN A 49 -24.33 -5.60 -10.80
N ALA A 50 -24.49 -6.92 -10.96
CA ALA A 50 -25.09 -7.51 -12.16
C ALA A 50 -26.58 -7.14 -12.33
N ALA A 51 -27.34 -7.06 -11.24
CA ALA A 51 -28.75 -6.70 -11.28
C ALA A 51 -29.00 -5.20 -11.57
N GLN A 52 -27.99 -4.35 -11.36
CA GLN A 52 -28.02 -2.92 -11.65
C GLN A 52 -27.53 -2.58 -13.08
N GLN A 53 -26.76 -3.48 -13.72
CA GLN A 53 -26.20 -3.27 -15.05
C GLN A 53 -27.28 -2.90 -16.09
N GLY A 54 -27.01 -1.84 -16.86
CA GLY A 54 -27.87 -1.39 -17.96
C GLY A 54 -28.99 -0.44 -17.56
N ILE A 55 -29.14 -0.13 -16.27
CA ILE A 55 -30.11 0.84 -15.76
C ILE A 55 -29.39 2.07 -15.23
N ASP A 56 -28.28 1.88 -14.50
CA ASP A 56 -27.46 2.93 -13.90
C ASP A 56 -25.99 2.46 -13.81
N ASP A 57 -25.01 3.37 -13.93
CA ASP A 57 -23.57 3.04 -13.85
C ASP A 57 -23.07 2.77 -12.40
N LEU A 58 -23.95 2.87 -11.40
CA LEU A 58 -23.62 2.63 -10.00
C LEU A 58 -23.23 1.15 -9.76
N LYS A 59 -22.04 0.93 -9.22
CA LYS A 59 -21.56 -0.39 -8.81
C LYS A 59 -20.59 -0.28 -7.66
N ALA A 60 -20.40 -1.37 -6.93
CA ALA A 60 -19.28 -1.47 -6.00
C ALA A 60 -17.97 -1.79 -6.75
N TYR A 61 -16.91 -1.07 -6.42
CA TYR A 61 -15.59 -1.21 -7.04
C TYR A 61 -14.64 -2.10 -6.24
N SER A 62 -14.69 -1.98 -4.92
CA SER A 62 -13.80 -2.70 -4.02
C SER A 62 -14.52 -3.20 -2.76
N LEU A 63 -13.98 -4.28 -2.20
CA LEU A 63 -14.42 -4.91 -0.96
C LEU A 63 -13.17 -5.21 -0.13
N THR A 64 -13.18 -4.75 1.12
CA THR A 64 -12.05 -4.90 2.04
C THR A 64 -12.55 -5.41 3.40
N PRO A 65 -11.96 -6.47 3.98
CA PRO A 65 -12.23 -6.84 5.37
C PRO A 65 -11.65 -5.81 6.32
N CYS A 66 -12.47 -5.33 7.25
CA CYS A 66 -12.08 -4.36 8.27
C CYS A 66 -12.40 -4.87 9.68
N PRO A 67 -11.83 -4.30 10.76
CA PRO A 67 -12.22 -4.67 12.12
C PRO A 67 -13.75 -4.63 12.29
N GLY A 68 -14.33 -5.75 12.75
CA GLY A 68 -15.77 -5.91 12.92
C GLY A 68 -16.62 -6.06 11.65
N GLY A 69 -16.02 -6.35 10.49
CA GLY A 69 -16.76 -6.72 9.28
C GLY A 69 -16.05 -6.37 7.97
N PHE A 70 -16.73 -5.66 7.08
CA PHE A 70 -16.25 -5.34 5.73
C PHE A 70 -16.59 -3.91 5.33
N ALA A 71 -15.70 -3.29 4.57
CA ALA A 71 -15.91 -2.01 3.90
C ALA A 71 -16.10 -2.25 2.40
N ILE A 72 -17.09 -1.60 1.81
CA ILE A 72 -17.44 -1.73 0.39
C ILE A 72 -17.42 -0.34 -0.22
N GLU A 73 -16.62 -0.13 -1.26
CA GLU A 73 -16.60 1.11 -2.02
C GLU A 73 -17.69 1.08 -3.06
N ILE A 74 -18.53 2.11 -3.03
CA ILE A 74 -19.62 2.33 -3.96
C ILE A 74 -19.24 3.50 -4.86
N GLY A 75 -19.46 3.32 -6.15
CA GLY A 75 -19.19 4.32 -7.16
C GLY A 75 -20.00 5.61 -7.04
N PRO A 76 -19.76 6.60 -7.92
CA PRO A 76 -20.57 7.79 -7.95
C PRO A 76 -22.01 7.42 -8.34
N ALA A 77 -22.97 7.98 -7.63
CA ALA A 77 -24.40 7.82 -7.92
C ALA A 77 -24.96 9.14 -8.45
N LEU A 78 -25.79 9.08 -9.49
CA LEU A 78 -26.47 10.26 -10.05
C LEU A 78 -27.53 10.80 -9.08
N ASP A 79 -28.17 9.89 -8.34
CA ASP A 79 -29.19 10.23 -7.37
C ASP A 79 -29.30 9.19 -6.24
N ARG A 80 -30.18 9.50 -5.29
CA ARG A 80 -30.43 8.64 -4.13
C ARG A 80 -31.11 7.32 -4.51
N GLN A 81 -31.96 7.30 -5.54
CA GLN A 81 -32.72 6.12 -5.90
C GLN A 81 -31.81 5.00 -6.39
N GLN A 82 -30.72 5.35 -7.07
CA GLN A 82 -29.68 4.39 -7.47
C GLN A 82 -29.06 3.71 -6.24
N ILE A 83 -28.69 4.49 -5.21
CA ILE A 83 -28.10 3.97 -3.98
C ILE A 83 -29.10 3.09 -3.23
N ASP A 84 -30.32 3.57 -3.03
CA ASP A 84 -31.36 2.85 -2.29
C ASP A 84 -31.62 1.48 -2.97
N ARG A 85 -31.73 1.46 -4.30
CA ARG A 85 -31.90 0.24 -5.09
C ARG A 85 -30.71 -0.71 -5.00
N TRP A 86 -29.48 -0.22 -5.18
CA TRP A 86 -28.29 -1.08 -5.11
C TRP A 86 -28.15 -1.71 -3.71
N VAL A 87 -28.40 -0.93 -2.66
CA VAL A 87 -28.36 -1.40 -1.27
C VAL A 87 -29.43 -2.46 -1.03
N GLU A 88 -30.66 -2.28 -1.52
CA GLU A 88 -31.72 -3.30 -1.40
C GLU A 88 -31.30 -4.63 -2.06
N LEU A 89 -30.80 -4.58 -3.30
CA LEU A 89 -30.31 -5.75 -4.03
C LEU A 89 -29.17 -6.46 -3.29
N PHE A 90 -28.22 -5.69 -2.76
CA PHE A 90 -27.10 -6.22 -1.98
C PHE A 90 -27.56 -6.87 -0.68
N VAL A 91 -28.47 -6.23 0.06
CA VAL A 91 -29.02 -6.73 1.33
C VAL A 91 -29.79 -8.03 1.12
N ASP A 92 -30.62 -8.11 0.09
CA ASP A 92 -31.34 -9.34 -0.25
C ASP A 92 -30.38 -10.47 -0.65
N ALA A 93 -29.33 -10.14 -1.40
CA ALA A 93 -28.28 -11.08 -1.75
C ALA A 93 -27.51 -11.58 -0.50
N LEU A 94 -27.24 -10.72 0.49
CA LEU A 94 -26.64 -11.12 1.77
C LEU A 94 -27.55 -12.03 2.60
N ARG A 95 -28.84 -11.67 2.71
CA ARG A 95 -29.83 -12.47 3.46
C ARG A 95 -29.99 -13.88 2.88
N SER A 96 -30.07 -13.99 1.55
CA SER A 96 -30.14 -15.29 0.86
C SER A 96 -28.92 -16.19 1.11
N ARG A 97 -27.80 -15.60 1.53
CA ARG A 97 -26.54 -16.29 1.86
C ARG A 97 -26.32 -16.46 3.37
N GLY A 98 -27.32 -16.12 4.20
CA GLY A 98 -27.23 -16.25 5.66
C GLY A 98 -26.25 -15.27 6.31
N VAL A 99 -25.93 -14.15 5.65
CA VAL A 99 -25.11 -13.09 6.26
C VAL A 99 -26.01 -12.17 7.07
N SER A 100 -25.63 -11.95 8.32
CA SER A 100 -26.33 -11.13 9.31
C SER A 100 -25.44 -9.98 9.79
N GLY A 101 -26.06 -8.92 10.32
CA GLY A 101 -25.33 -7.77 10.84
C GLY A 101 -26.03 -6.43 10.61
N SER A 102 -25.23 -5.37 10.49
CA SER A 102 -25.74 -4.04 10.14
C SER A 102 -24.95 -3.43 8.99
N LEU A 103 -25.66 -2.78 8.07
CA LEU A 103 -25.08 -2.07 6.94
C LEU A 103 -25.33 -0.57 7.11
N GLY A 104 -24.28 0.24 7.03
CA GLY A 104 -24.40 1.68 7.09
C GLY A 104 -23.30 2.38 6.31
N GLY A 105 -23.39 3.71 6.18
CA GLY A 105 -22.29 4.50 5.62
C GLY A 105 -21.04 4.43 6.49
N ALA A 106 -19.88 4.37 5.85
CA ALA A 106 -18.56 4.33 6.45
C ALA A 106 -17.81 5.62 6.08
N PRO A 107 -17.94 6.69 6.87
CA PRO A 107 -17.14 7.88 6.60
C PRO A 107 -15.66 7.50 6.71
N GLN A 108 -14.88 7.78 5.66
CA GLN A 108 -13.45 7.60 5.70
C GLN A 108 -12.86 8.46 6.83
N ALA A 109 -11.88 7.90 7.53
CA ALA A 109 -11.08 8.70 8.45
C ALA A 109 -10.35 9.78 7.61
N PRO A 110 -10.50 11.07 7.94
CA PRO A 110 -9.77 12.11 7.23
C PRO A 110 -8.28 11.86 7.43
N MET A 111 -7.53 11.79 6.34
CA MET A 111 -6.09 11.61 6.44
C MET A 111 -5.49 12.87 7.11
N PRO A 112 -4.68 12.75 8.18
CA PRO A 112 -4.08 13.88 8.87
C PRO A 112 -3.30 14.75 7.90
N LYS A 113 -3.24 16.07 8.13
CA LYS A 113 -2.53 16.99 7.24
C LYS A 113 -1.07 16.60 7.02
N VAL A 114 -0.41 16.09 8.07
CA VAL A 114 0.98 15.59 8.01
C VAL A 114 1.14 14.45 7.01
N LEU A 115 0.09 13.65 6.78
CA LEU A 115 0.04 12.52 5.85
C LEU A 115 -0.65 12.83 4.51
N SER A 116 -1.19 14.03 4.30
CA SER A 116 -1.95 14.35 3.06
C SER A 116 -1.47 15.60 2.33
N THR A 117 -1.07 16.63 3.07
CA THR A 117 -0.70 17.95 2.50
C THR A 117 0.63 18.47 3.04
N GLY A 118 1.36 17.62 3.79
CA GLY A 118 2.72 17.90 4.24
C GLY A 118 3.72 18.01 3.08
N PRO A 119 4.94 18.52 3.36
CA PRO A 119 6.02 18.47 2.37
C PRO A 119 6.39 17.00 2.05
N PRO A 120 6.97 16.73 0.87
CA PRO A 120 7.52 15.43 0.57
C PRO A 120 8.56 14.99 1.62
N ALA A 121 8.58 13.69 1.94
CA ALA A 121 9.42 13.12 2.99
C ALA A 121 10.21 11.92 2.49
N PRO A 122 11.39 11.63 3.07
CA PRO A 122 12.09 10.37 2.85
C PRO A 122 11.15 9.18 3.07
N THR A 123 11.17 8.23 2.14
CA THR A 123 10.29 7.07 2.09
C THR A 123 11.11 5.86 1.71
N LEU A 124 11.00 4.79 2.49
CA LEU A 124 11.56 3.49 2.13
C LEU A 124 10.56 2.76 1.25
N PHE A 125 10.96 2.43 0.03
CA PHE A 125 10.26 1.51 -0.86
C PHE A 125 10.99 0.17 -0.80
N ALA A 126 10.26 -0.92 -0.66
CA ALA A 126 10.84 -2.26 -0.69
C ALA A 126 9.98 -3.21 -1.52
N ARG A 127 10.63 -4.24 -2.07
CA ARG A 127 9.98 -5.33 -2.79
C ARG A 127 10.46 -6.66 -2.22
N PHE A 128 9.54 -7.44 -1.68
CA PHE A 128 9.84 -8.82 -1.27
C PHE A 128 9.97 -9.71 -2.50
N ARG A 129 10.89 -10.66 -2.43
CA ARG A 129 11.10 -11.61 -3.51
C ARG A 129 9.87 -12.49 -3.66
N LEU A 130 9.40 -12.58 -4.91
CA LEU A 130 8.29 -13.46 -5.26
C LEU A 130 8.81 -14.83 -5.72
N PRO A 131 8.08 -15.93 -5.44
CA PRO A 131 8.33 -17.19 -6.10
C PRO A 131 8.08 -17.06 -7.62
N PRO A 132 8.82 -17.80 -8.47
CA PRO A 132 8.83 -17.62 -9.93
C PRO A 132 7.54 -18.03 -10.68
N MET A 133 6.41 -18.27 -9.99
CA MET A 133 5.19 -18.83 -10.58
C MET A 133 3.91 -18.10 -10.18
N LEU A 134 3.90 -16.77 -10.22
CA LEU A 134 2.67 -16.04 -9.96
C LEU A 134 1.92 -15.74 -11.26
N THR A 135 0.66 -16.15 -11.23
CA THR A 135 -0.28 -16.18 -12.35
C THR A 135 -0.58 -14.75 -12.81
N PRO A 136 -0.62 -14.47 -14.11
CA PRO A 136 -1.21 -13.22 -14.61
C PRO A 136 -2.61 -13.03 -14.00
N GLY A 137 -2.85 -11.93 -13.30
CA GLY A 137 -4.09 -11.76 -12.52
C GLY A 137 -4.21 -10.42 -11.81
N ARG A 138 -5.22 -10.30 -10.95
CA ARG A 138 -5.47 -9.09 -10.16
C ARG A 138 -4.23 -8.75 -9.30
N PRO A 139 -3.92 -7.46 -9.09
CA PRO A 139 -2.87 -7.04 -8.18
C PRO A 139 -3.15 -7.62 -6.78
N ARG A 140 -2.31 -8.55 -6.33
CA ARG A 140 -2.44 -9.23 -5.03
C ARG A 140 -1.15 -9.09 -4.24
N TRP A 141 -1.27 -9.26 -2.93
CA TRP A 141 -0.14 -9.56 -2.06
C TRP A 141 0.19 -11.04 -2.22
N GLU A 142 1.34 -11.33 -2.83
CA GLU A 142 1.70 -12.69 -3.29
C GLU A 142 2.90 -13.29 -2.56
N VAL A 143 3.31 -12.65 -1.46
CA VAL A 143 4.34 -13.16 -0.56
C VAL A 143 3.80 -14.40 0.17
N ASP A 144 4.66 -15.39 0.43
CA ASP A 144 4.24 -16.59 1.14
C ASP A 144 3.73 -16.27 2.56
N SER A 145 2.93 -17.17 3.13
CA SER A 145 2.26 -16.89 4.40
C SER A 145 3.19 -16.69 5.60
N ALA A 146 4.38 -17.28 5.61
CA ALA A 146 5.34 -17.12 6.71
C ALA A 146 6.02 -15.74 6.58
N GLN A 147 6.53 -15.41 5.39
CA GLN A 147 7.13 -14.12 5.14
C GLN A 147 6.10 -12.97 5.25
N THR A 148 4.83 -13.21 4.90
CA THR A 148 3.73 -12.27 5.14
C THR A 148 3.56 -11.96 6.62
N LYS A 149 3.54 -12.98 7.48
CA LYS A 149 3.40 -12.79 8.94
C LYS A 149 4.56 -12.00 9.50
N ASP A 150 5.78 -12.28 9.06
CA ASP A 150 6.97 -11.53 9.48
C ASP A 150 6.92 -10.08 8.99
N ALA A 151 6.53 -9.83 7.73
CA ALA A 151 6.40 -8.48 7.19
C ALA A 151 5.31 -7.68 7.93
N VAL A 152 4.15 -8.28 8.23
CA VAL A 152 3.09 -7.64 9.01
C VAL A 152 3.55 -7.37 10.43
N LYS A 153 4.20 -8.34 11.09
CA LYS A 153 4.74 -8.17 12.44
C LYS A 153 5.70 -6.98 12.50
N ARG A 154 6.68 -6.92 11.59
CA ARG A 154 7.66 -5.82 11.53
C ARG A 154 7.00 -4.47 11.25
N THR A 155 6.04 -4.45 10.32
CA THR A 155 5.28 -3.24 9.98
C THR A 155 4.52 -2.69 11.18
N VAL A 156 3.83 -3.55 11.93
CA VAL A 156 3.08 -3.17 13.13
C VAL A 156 4.02 -2.73 14.25
N GLU A 157 5.06 -3.49 14.56
CA GLU A 157 6.04 -3.13 15.61
C GLU A 157 6.71 -1.78 15.34
N TRP A 158 7.07 -1.52 14.09
CA TRP A 158 7.64 -0.24 13.68
C TRP A 158 6.63 0.91 13.81
N ALA A 159 5.40 0.73 13.32
CA ALA A 159 4.38 1.79 13.36
C ALA A 159 3.94 2.14 14.80
N GLU A 160 3.83 1.15 15.69
CA GLU A 160 3.41 1.30 17.08
C GLU A 160 4.52 1.83 18.03
N THR A 161 5.71 2.10 17.51
CA THR A 161 6.81 2.66 18.32
C THR A 161 6.49 4.06 18.84
N ASP A 162 5.71 4.84 18.08
CA ASP A 162 5.26 6.17 18.51
C ASP A 162 3.82 6.12 19.05
N PRO A 163 3.48 6.89 20.09
CA PRO A 163 2.10 7.06 20.51
C PRO A 163 1.35 7.91 19.48
N GLY A 164 0.05 7.67 19.32
CA GLY A 164 -0.75 8.48 18.41
C GLY A 164 -2.14 7.91 18.16
N GLN A 165 -2.89 8.58 17.29
CA GLN A 165 -4.09 8.01 16.72
C GLN A 165 -3.69 7.03 15.61
N THR A 166 -4.30 5.84 15.63
CA THR A 166 -4.08 4.79 14.63
C THR A 166 -5.15 4.83 13.56
N ILE A 167 -4.70 4.83 12.30
CA ILE A 167 -5.52 4.68 11.10
C ILE A 167 -5.10 3.38 10.42
N LEU A 168 -6.04 2.46 10.22
CA LEU A 168 -5.84 1.34 9.32
C LEU A 168 -6.05 1.79 7.87
N VAL A 169 -5.14 1.38 7.01
CA VAL A 169 -5.21 1.53 5.56
C VAL A 169 -5.56 0.16 4.99
N GLN A 170 -6.64 0.02 4.24
CA GLN A 170 -7.10 -1.26 3.73
C GLN A 170 -7.62 -1.13 2.30
N GLY A 171 -6.73 -1.33 1.32
CA GLY A 171 -6.93 -0.76 -0.02
C GLY A 171 -7.03 0.77 0.09
N ASP A 172 -8.07 1.34 -0.50
CA ASP A 172 -8.35 2.78 -0.46
C ASP A 172 -9.25 3.21 0.72
N CYS A 173 -9.53 2.29 1.65
CA CYS A 173 -10.32 2.57 2.85
C CYS A 173 -9.43 2.97 4.04
N PHE A 174 -9.75 4.09 4.68
CA PHE A 174 -9.06 4.61 5.86
C PHE A 174 -9.98 4.57 7.07
N LEU A 175 -9.55 3.90 8.14
CA LEU A 175 -10.36 3.69 9.34
C LEU A 175 -9.59 4.05 10.60
N THR A 176 -10.07 5.04 11.35
CA THR A 176 -9.59 5.27 12.72
C THR A 176 -10.00 4.09 13.59
N VAL A 177 -9.03 3.51 14.29
CA VAL A 177 -9.23 2.36 15.17
C VAL A 177 -8.71 2.63 16.58
N GLN A 178 -9.32 1.97 17.55
CA GLN A 178 -8.93 1.93 18.96
C GLN A 178 -9.07 0.49 19.44
N ASP A 179 -8.12 0.03 20.27
CA ASP A 179 -8.15 -1.31 20.88
C ASP A 179 -8.33 -2.46 19.88
N VAL A 180 -7.75 -2.32 18.67
CA VAL A 180 -7.75 -3.35 17.63
C VAL A 180 -6.37 -3.98 17.57
N ASP A 181 -6.32 -5.31 17.58
CA ASP A 181 -5.11 -6.03 17.19
C ASP A 181 -4.85 -5.84 15.69
N LEU A 182 -3.81 -5.06 15.38
CA LEU A 182 -3.51 -4.63 14.01
C LEU A 182 -3.00 -5.79 13.14
N ARG A 183 -2.30 -6.78 13.71
CA ARG A 183 -1.64 -7.83 12.90
C ARG A 183 -2.67 -8.70 12.18
N PRO A 184 -3.67 -9.30 12.85
CA PRO A 184 -4.71 -10.07 12.18
C PRO A 184 -5.55 -9.23 11.22
N ALA A 185 -5.76 -7.94 11.53
CA ALA A 185 -6.52 -7.03 10.67
C ALA A 185 -5.81 -6.77 9.33
N ILE A 186 -4.50 -6.48 9.38
CA ILE A 186 -3.67 -6.25 8.19
C ILE A 186 -3.51 -7.55 7.40
N GLU A 187 -3.18 -8.67 8.05
CA GLU A 187 -3.05 -9.97 7.38
C GLU A 187 -4.30 -10.37 6.59
N ARG A 188 -5.47 -10.17 7.18
CA ARG A 188 -6.75 -10.49 6.53
C ARG A 188 -7.03 -9.58 5.34
N ALA A 189 -6.71 -8.28 5.45
CA ALA A 189 -6.86 -7.34 4.35
C ALA A 189 -5.87 -7.64 3.22
N LEU A 190 -4.63 -8.05 3.50
CA LEU A 190 -3.68 -8.48 2.48
C LEU A 190 -4.18 -9.69 1.69
N ARG A 191 -4.74 -10.71 2.37
CA ARG A 191 -5.26 -11.92 1.73
C ARG A 191 -6.42 -11.65 0.77
N SER A 192 -7.18 -10.58 0.99
CA SER A 192 -8.45 -10.31 0.30
C SER A 192 -8.33 -9.14 -0.69
N ALA A 193 -7.84 -8.00 -0.23
CA ALA A 193 -7.69 -6.78 -1.03
C ALA A 193 -6.31 -6.64 -1.68
N GLY A 194 -5.32 -7.44 -1.27
CA GLY A 194 -3.96 -7.36 -1.79
C GLY A 194 -3.16 -6.15 -1.32
N SER A 195 -3.76 -5.29 -0.49
CA SER A 195 -3.12 -4.12 0.12
C SER A 195 -3.66 -3.85 1.51
N ALA A 196 -2.77 -3.55 2.45
CA ALA A 196 -3.11 -3.14 3.80
C ALA A 196 -1.94 -2.41 4.46
N GLY A 197 -2.24 -1.56 5.42
CA GLY A 197 -1.26 -0.75 6.10
C GLY A 197 -1.78 -0.14 7.38
N VAL A 198 -0.93 0.68 7.98
CA VAL A 198 -1.21 1.41 9.20
C VAL A 198 -0.51 2.76 9.14
N ALA A 199 -1.21 3.78 9.61
CA ALA A 199 -0.62 5.04 9.98
C ALA A 199 -0.85 5.31 11.47
N VAL A 200 0.20 5.67 12.19
CA VAL A 200 0.14 6.16 13.57
C VAL A 200 0.64 7.59 13.55
N TYR A 201 -0.14 8.52 14.09
CA TYR A 201 0.21 9.94 14.05
C TYR A 201 -0.10 10.68 15.35
N ASP A 202 0.80 11.59 15.70
CA ASP A 202 0.66 12.54 16.79
C ASP A 202 0.51 13.95 16.20
N SER A 203 -0.72 14.47 16.25
CA SER A 203 -1.04 15.82 15.79
C SER A 203 -0.28 16.91 16.56
N ALA A 204 -0.03 16.72 17.86
CA ALA A 204 0.61 17.72 18.70
C ALA A 204 2.11 17.80 18.43
N ALA A 205 2.75 16.65 18.21
CA ALA A 205 4.16 16.57 17.86
C ALA A 205 4.42 16.79 16.35
N HIS A 206 3.38 16.82 15.51
CA HIS A 206 3.49 16.80 14.05
C HIS A 206 4.34 15.63 13.54
N ARG A 207 4.13 14.45 14.11
CA ARG A 207 4.87 13.22 13.75
C ARG A 207 3.92 12.16 13.20
N ALA A 208 4.39 11.36 12.25
CA ALA A 208 3.66 10.20 11.77
C ALA A 208 4.60 9.06 11.34
N ARG A 209 4.18 7.83 11.60
CA ARG A 209 4.67 6.62 10.94
C ARG A 209 3.57 6.11 10.03
N HIS A 210 3.89 5.87 8.78
CA HIS A 210 2.95 5.33 7.79
C HIS A 210 3.61 4.17 7.07
N ALA A 211 2.89 3.05 6.98
CA ALA A 211 3.38 1.86 6.33
C ALA A 211 2.26 1.18 5.55
N VAL A 212 2.55 0.75 4.33
CA VAL A 212 1.63 -0.03 3.50
C VAL A 212 2.37 -1.21 2.90
N LEU A 213 1.75 -2.38 3.00
CA LEU A 213 2.07 -3.60 2.29
C LEU A 213 1.08 -3.71 1.14
N GLY A 214 1.56 -3.82 -0.09
CA GLY A 214 0.75 -3.64 -1.29
C GLY A 214 1.03 -4.67 -2.37
N PRO A 215 0.33 -4.56 -3.50
CA PRO A 215 0.39 -5.56 -4.55
C PRO A 215 1.80 -5.79 -5.11
N ALA A 216 1.97 -6.94 -5.77
CA ALA A 216 3.25 -7.37 -6.32
C ALA A 216 4.37 -7.39 -5.28
N ALA A 217 4.02 -7.72 -4.03
CA ALA A 217 4.95 -7.81 -2.90
C ALA A 217 5.73 -6.51 -2.64
N THR A 218 5.10 -5.36 -2.84
CA THR A 218 5.71 -4.07 -2.57
C THR A 218 5.33 -3.57 -1.18
N SER A 219 6.19 -2.76 -0.59
CA SER A 219 5.89 -2.05 0.65
C SER A 219 6.47 -0.66 0.64
N VAL A 220 5.80 0.25 1.35
CA VAL A 220 6.24 1.62 1.56
C VAL A 220 6.22 1.95 3.04
N TYR A 221 7.23 2.69 3.50
CA TYR A 221 7.35 3.16 4.87
C TYR A 221 7.78 4.63 4.89
N GLN A 222 7.10 5.44 5.68
CA GLN A 222 7.39 6.86 5.86
C GLN A 222 7.47 7.20 7.34
N TYR A 223 8.62 7.72 7.74
CA TYR A 223 8.72 8.42 9.01
C TYR A 223 8.70 9.92 8.74
N ILE A 224 7.65 10.59 9.19
CA ILE A 224 7.48 12.03 9.03
C ILE A 224 7.70 12.64 10.40
N ALA A 225 8.92 13.08 10.68
CA ALA A 225 9.25 13.79 11.90
C ALA A 225 10.50 14.65 11.70
N GLY A 226 10.50 15.83 12.33
CA GLY A 226 11.71 16.63 12.54
C GLY A 226 12.50 16.90 11.27
N SER A 227 13.73 16.41 11.23
CA SER A 227 14.67 16.61 10.13
C SER A 227 14.73 15.40 9.19
N TRP A 228 15.23 15.62 7.96
CA TRP A 228 15.47 14.51 7.02
C TRP A 228 16.46 13.48 7.59
N THR A 229 17.41 13.90 8.43
CA THR A 229 18.39 12.98 9.05
C THR A 229 17.70 11.99 9.98
N ASP A 230 16.73 12.45 10.78
CA ASP A 230 15.97 11.57 11.67
C ASP A 230 15.13 10.59 10.84
N SER A 231 14.48 11.09 9.80
CA SER A 231 13.66 10.31 8.87
C SER A 231 14.47 9.21 8.18
N VAL A 232 15.63 9.56 7.61
CA VAL A 232 16.49 8.60 6.92
C VAL A 232 17.12 7.60 7.89
N SER A 233 17.53 8.03 9.10
CA SER A 233 18.10 7.13 10.11
C SER A 233 17.11 6.03 10.51
N GLU A 234 15.85 6.40 10.77
CA GLU A 234 14.78 5.46 11.15
C GLU A 234 14.44 4.49 10.02
N LEU A 235 14.39 4.99 8.78
CA LEU A 235 14.13 4.16 7.61
C LEU A 235 15.31 3.24 7.27
N LEU A 236 16.55 3.69 7.52
CA LEU A 236 17.75 2.87 7.36
C LEU A 236 17.75 1.70 8.34
N GLU A 237 17.46 1.98 9.61
CA GLU A 237 17.31 0.94 10.63
C GLU A 237 16.23 -0.07 10.21
N LEU A 238 15.04 0.41 9.82
CA LEU A 238 13.98 -0.46 9.34
C LEU A 238 14.40 -1.32 8.14
N ALA A 239 15.10 -0.75 7.15
CA ALA A 239 15.54 -1.47 5.96
C ALA A 239 16.42 -2.68 6.30
N THR A 240 17.23 -2.60 7.36
CA THR A 240 18.05 -3.74 7.84
C THR A 240 17.24 -4.80 8.59
N GLN A 241 16.03 -4.46 9.06
CA GLN A 241 15.16 -5.34 9.85
C GLN A 241 14.03 -5.97 9.04
N LEU A 242 13.82 -5.54 7.79
CA LEU A 242 12.82 -6.14 6.90
C LEU A 242 13.16 -7.61 6.62
N PRO A 243 12.15 -8.51 6.56
CA PRO A 243 12.41 -9.93 6.38
C PRO A 243 12.93 -10.24 4.96
N ALA A 244 14.10 -10.87 4.91
CA ALA A 244 14.65 -11.46 3.70
C ALA A 244 13.78 -12.63 3.18
N PRO A 245 13.84 -12.95 1.88
CA PRO A 245 14.55 -12.23 0.83
C PRO A 245 13.75 -11.04 0.26
N LEU A 246 14.44 -9.93 0.00
CA LEU A 246 13.98 -8.81 -0.82
C LEU A 246 14.66 -8.88 -2.20
N ASP A 247 13.94 -8.46 -3.24
CA ASP A 247 14.54 -8.22 -4.55
C ASP A 247 15.34 -6.91 -4.52
N TYR A 248 14.77 -5.87 -3.91
CA TYR A 248 15.46 -4.62 -3.60
C TYR A 248 14.69 -3.80 -2.55
N ALA A 249 15.37 -2.82 -1.96
CA ALA A 249 14.74 -1.70 -1.25
C ALA A 249 15.54 -0.42 -1.46
N PHE A 250 14.94 0.75 -1.33
CA PHE A 250 15.65 2.02 -1.40
C PHE A 250 14.91 3.15 -0.68
N ILE A 251 15.64 4.18 -0.28
CA ILE A 251 15.06 5.41 0.25
C ILE A 251 15.01 6.48 -0.86
N ARG A 252 13.83 7.07 -1.05
CA ARG A 252 13.61 8.22 -1.95
C ARG A 252 12.56 9.15 -1.33
N THR A 253 12.61 10.42 -1.65
CA THR A 253 11.56 11.39 -1.29
C THR A 253 10.25 11.09 -2.03
N ALA A 254 9.15 10.95 -1.30
CA ALA A 254 7.80 10.79 -1.87
C ALA A 254 6.80 11.74 -1.21
N ARG A 255 5.59 11.84 -1.77
CA ARG A 255 4.50 12.57 -1.13
C ARG A 255 4.13 11.92 0.20
N PRO A 256 3.74 12.69 1.22
CA PRO A 256 3.25 12.10 2.46
C PRO A 256 1.99 11.26 2.21
N GLY A 257 1.87 10.13 2.90
CA GLY A 257 0.74 9.20 2.78
C GLY A 257 0.76 8.32 1.53
N VAL A 258 1.90 8.22 0.83
CA VAL A 258 2.06 7.36 -0.36
C VAL A 258 1.58 5.93 -0.08
N LEU A 259 0.82 5.35 -1.02
CA LEU A 259 0.19 4.04 -0.82
C LEU A 259 0.95 2.88 -1.45
N GLY A 260 1.96 3.16 -2.29
CA GLY A 260 2.73 2.09 -2.91
C GLY A 260 3.82 2.58 -3.86
N LEU A 261 4.49 1.61 -4.48
CA LEU A 261 5.54 1.84 -5.47
C LEU A 261 5.03 2.57 -6.72
N PHE A 262 3.71 2.59 -6.95
CA PHE A 262 3.13 3.25 -8.11
C PHE A 262 3.31 4.79 -8.12
N GLU A 263 3.84 5.37 -7.04
CA GLU A 263 4.21 6.79 -6.95
C GLU A 263 5.73 7.05 -7.00
N ILE A 264 6.54 6.03 -7.33
CA ILE A 264 8.02 6.10 -7.33
C ILE A 264 8.57 7.28 -8.16
N ASP A 265 7.87 7.69 -9.22
CA ASP A 265 8.25 8.79 -10.12
C ASP A 265 7.46 10.09 -9.90
N GLY A 266 6.64 10.16 -8.84
CA GLY A 266 5.73 11.28 -8.58
C GLY A 266 6.38 12.58 -8.08
N ILE A 267 7.60 12.50 -7.53
CA ILE A 267 8.42 13.65 -7.08
C ILE A 267 9.69 13.80 -7.90
N GLN A 268 10.34 12.68 -8.21
CA GLN A 268 11.58 12.63 -8.99
C GLN A 268 11.38 11.65 -10.15
N PRO A 269 11.47 12.10 -11.41
CA PRO A 269 11.29 11.22 -12.55
C PRO A 269 12.37 10.15 -12.63
N LEU A 270 12.00 8.96 -13.10
CA LEU A 270 12.92 7.87 -13.39
C LEU A 270 13.72 8.14 -14.69
N PRO A 271 14.92 7.56 -14.84
CA PRO A 271 15.79 7.81 -15.99
C PRO A 271 15.31 7.04 -17.23
N GLY A 272 14.45 7.67 -18.04
CA GLY A 272 14.05 7.12 -19.35
C GLY A 272 13.01 5.99 -19.30
N ILE A 273 12.57 5.60 -18.11
CA ILE A 273 11.43 4.69 -17.87
C ILE A 273 10.35 5.41 -17.05
N ARG A 274 9.18 4.79 -16.89
CA ARG A 274 8.11 5.28 -16.00
C ARG A 274 7.69 4.17 -15.04
N GLU A 275 6.90 4.51 -14.04
CA GLU A 275 6.38 3.54 -13.08
C GLU A 275 5.80 2.27 -13.70
N PRO A 276 4.94 2.31 -14.75
CA PRO A 276 4.35 1.09 -15.27
C PRO A 276 5.40 0.12 -15.81
N GLN A 277 6.50 0.63 -16.38
CA GLN A 277 7.61 -0.21 -16.81
C GLN A 277 8.28 -0.91 -15.64
N VAL A 278 8.43 -0.26 -14.48
CA VAL A 278 8.95 -0.92 -13.27
C VAL A 278 7.99 -2.01 -12.81
N ARG A 279 6.70 -1.68 -12.71
CA ARG A 279 5.68 -2.58 -12.18
C ARG A 279 5.43 -3.81 -13.06
N TYR A 280 5.41 -3.66 -14.38
CA TYR A 280 5.18 -4.79 -15.30
C TYR A 280 6.44 -5.63 -15.55
N ASN A 281 7.63 -5.08 -15.29
CA ASN A 281 8.90 -5.79 -15.41
C ASN A 281 9.48 -6.21 -14.07
N ALA A 282 8.61 -6.51 -13.11
CA ALA A 282 9.00 -6.80 -11.74
C ALA A 282 9.92 -8.03 -11.59
N HIS A 283 9.88 -8.93 -12.58
CA HIS A 283 10.73 -10.10 -12.72
C HIS A 283 12.21 -9.79 -13.08
N LEU A 284 12.50 -8.53 -13.42
CA LEU A 284 13.85 -8.01 -13.68
C LEU A 284 14.47 -7.38 -12.43
N LEU A 285 13.68 -7.11 -11.39
CA LEU A 285 14.11 -6.27 -10.27
C LEU A 285 14.97 -7.00 -9.22
N ASP A 286 15.23 -8.29 -9.42
CA ASP A 286 16.20 -9.05 -8.62
C ASP A 286 17.66 -8.80 -9.06
N ARG A 287 17.85 -8.13 -10.20
CA ARG A 287 19.14 -7.84 -10.83
C ARG A 287 19.24 -6.44 -11.46
N TYR A 288 18.13 -5.72 -11.63
CA TYR A 288 18.09 -4.35 -12.11
C TYR A 288 17.34 -3.41 -11.16
N LEU A 289 17.87 -2.20 -11.01
CA LEU A 289 17.32 -1.14 -10.17
C LEU A 289 16.54 -0.12 -11.00
N PRO A 290 15.37 0.37 -10.55
CA PRO A 290 14.65 1.44 -11.25
C PRO A 290 15.45 2.75 -11.40
N ASP A 291 16.31 3.07 -10.43
CA ASP A 291 17.20 4.23 -10.40
C ASP A 291 18.31 3.99 -9.36
N ALA A 292 19.29 4.89 -9.27
CA ALA A 292 20.27 4.92 -8.20
C ALA A 292 19.78 5.75 -7.01
N HIS A 293 20.00 5.26 -5.79
CA HIS A 293 19.55 5.89 -4.55
C HIS A 293 20.68 5.97 -3.52
N GLY A 294 20.69 7.03 -2.70
CA GLY A 294 21.73 7.22 -1.69
C GLY A 294 21.73 6.15 -0.59
N VAL A 295 20.60 5.46 -0.41
CA VAL A 295 20.45 4.28 0.44
C VAL A 295 19.65 3.24 -0.33
N GLN A 296 20.19 2.04 -0.49
CA GLN A 296 19.52 0.93 -1.15
C GLN A 296 19.96 -0.44 -0.60
N VAL A 297 19.01 -1.36 -0.45
CA VAL A 297 19.27 -2.78 -0.22
C VAL A 297 19.23 -3.47 -1.57
N VAL A 298 20.31 -4.15 -1.93
CA VAL A 298 20.50 -4.79 -3.23
C VAL A 298 20.96 -6.23 -3.07
N THR A 299 20.89 -7.00 -4.15
CA THR A 299 21.35 -8.39 -4.21
C THR A 299 22.80 -8.49 -4.71
N ASP A 300 23.40 -9.68 -4.61
CA ASP A 300 24.70 -9.98 -5.25
C ASP A 300 24.71 -9.65 -6.75
N ALA A 301 23.60 -9.90 -7.46
CA ALA A 301 23.50 -9.65 -8.89
C ALA A 301 23.63 -8.16 -9.22
N HIS A 302 23.03 -7.29 -8.40
CA HIS A 302 23.16 -5.85 -8.56
C HIS A 302 24.61 -5.38 -8.33
N LEU A 303 25.28 -5.90 -7.30
CA LEU A 303 26.68 -5.53 -7.02
C LEU A 303 27.63 -5.97 -8.14
N GLN A 304 27.41 -7.17 -8.69
CA GLN A 304 28.23 -7.68 -9.80
C GLN A 304 28.05 -6.87 -11.09
N ALA A 305 26.87 -6.29 -11.30
CA ALA A 305 26.55 -5.46 -12.46
C ALA A 305 26.91 -3.98 -12.28
N ALA A 306 27.23 -3.54 -11.05
CA ALA A 306 27.67 -2.17 -10.79
C ALA A 306 29.05 -1.89 -11.41
N ASN A 307 29.32 -0.63 -11.72
CA ASN A 307 30.53 -0.19 -12.40
C ASN A 307 31.62 0.27 -11.41
N ASP A 308 31.32 1.27 -10.56
CA ASP A 308 32.25 1.78 -9.55
C ASP A 308 31.49 2.10 -8.26
N LEU A 309 31.83 1.39 -7.18
CA LEU A 309 31.22 1.57 -5.86
C LEU A 309 32.19 2.11 -4.81
N SER A 310 33.31 2.73 -5.22
CA SER A 310 34.35 3.21 -4.30
C SER A 310 33.89 4.29 -3.32
N ASP A 311 32.88 5.09 -3.70
CA ASP A 311 32.27 6.13 -2.86
C ASP A 311 31.12 5.63 -1.96
N TRP A 312 30.92 4.30 -1.89
CA TRP A 312 29.79 3.67 -1.23
C TRP A 312 30.26 2.79 -0.06
N THR A 313 29.50 2.81 1.03
CA THR A 313 29.64 1.82 2.11
C THR A 313 28.74 0.64 1.80
N ILE A 314 29.28 -0.57 1.84
CA ILE A 314 28.55 -1.83 1.60
C ILE A 314 28.58 -2.66 2.86
N THR A 315 27.41 -3.02 3.38
CA THR A 315 27.23 -3.87 4.56
C THR A 315 26.43 -5.11 4.18
N ASP A 316 27.00 -6.29 4.39
CA ASP A 316 26.29 -7.56 4.22
C ASP A 316 25.17 -7.67 5.27
N THR A 317 23.96 -7.94 4.82
CA THR A 317 22.75 -8.12 5.65
C THR A 317 22.31 -9.58 5.71
N GLY A 318 23.05 -10.49 5.07
CA GLY A 318 22.75 -11.91 4.96
C GLY A 318 21.89 -12.25 3.74
N ALA A 319 21.73 -13.54 3.48
CA ALA A 319 20.89 -14.07 2.39
C ALA A 319 21.19 -13.51 0.97
N GLY A 320 22.44 -13.10 0.72
CA GLY A 320 22.86 -12.50 -0.56
C GLY A 320 22.35 -11.08 -0.76
N GLN A 321 22.07 -10.36 0.34
CA GLN A 321 21.57 -8.99 0.35
C GLN A 321 22.57 -8.05 1.02
N HIS A 322 22.70 -6.84 0.47
CA HIS A 322 23.65 -5.83 0.90
C HIS A 322 22.95 -4.50 1.07
N LEU A 323 23.15 -3.87 2.23
CA LEU A 323 22.83 -2.47 2.42
C LEU A 323 23.97 -1.63 1.83
N VAL A 324 23.65 -0.81 0.83
CA VAL A 324 24.58 0.09 0.17
C VAL A 324 24.17 1.54 0.46
N THR A 325 25.11 2.31 0.99
CA THR A 325 24.87 3.68 1.48
C THR A 325 25.95 4.62 0.95
N ALA A 326 25.54 5.72 0.33
CA ALA A 326 26.48 6.77 -0.08
C ALA A 326 27.17 7.37 1.16
N THR A 327 28.47 7.67 1.03
CA THR A 327 29.29 8.21 2.12
C THR A 327 28.81 9.57 2.65
N ASP A 328 28.18 10.39 1.80
CA ASP A 328 27.48 11.62 2.20
C ASP A 328 26.02 11.57 1.75
N LEU A 329 25.10 11.59 2.72
CA LEU A 329 23.65 11.55 2.49
C LEU A 329 23.02 12.93 2.32
N LYS A 330 23.73 14.01 2.66
CA LYS A 330 23.17 15.37 2.57
C LYS A 330 22.78 15.77 1.15
N PRO A 331 23.57 15.49 0.09
CA PRO A 331 23.17 15.80 -1.28
C PRO A 331 21.96 14.99 -1.75
N TRP A 332 21.63 13.88 -1.09
CA TRP A 332 20.49 13.04 -1.46
C TRP A 332 19.17 13.50 -0.85
N TYR A 333 19.20 13.87 0.44
CA TYR A 333 17.99 14.07 1.24
C TYR A 333 17.91 15.45 1.92
N GLY A 334 18.96 16.26 1.82
CA GLY A 334 18.97 17.63 2.35
C GLY A 334 18.06 18.61 1.60
N SER A 335 17.42 18.15 0.52
CA SER A 335 16.45 18.88 -0.29
C SER A 335 15.39 17.90 -0.79
N THR A 336 14.28 18.39 -1.34
CA THR A 336 13.20 17.55 -1.87
C THR A 336 13.67 16.60 -2.97
N GLN A 337 14.62 17.04 -3.79
CA GLN A 337 15.27 16.24 -4.82
C GLN A 337 16.77 16.14 -4.52
N PRO A 338 17.44 15.04 -4.92
CA PRO A 338 18.90 14.93 -4.84
C PRO A 338 19.59 16.02 -5.66
N ASP A 339 20.81 16.38 -5.26
CA ASP A 339 21.70 17.18 -6.08
C ASP A 339 21.88 16.52 -7.46
N PRO A 340 21.67 17.25 -8.57
CA PRO A 340 21.73 16.66 -9.91
C PRO A 340 23.08 16.03 -10.26
N ALA A 341 24.19 16.59 -9.77
CA ALA A 341 25.52 16.04 -10.04
C ALA A 341 25.77 14.76 -9.23
N THR A 342 25.31 14.73 -7.97
CA THR A 342 25.32 13.50 -7.16
C THR A 342 24.52 12.39 -7.83
N LEU A 343 23.29 12.67 -8.27
CA LEU A 343 22.44 11.68 -8.94
C LEU A 343 23.04 11.20 -10.27
N ALA A 344 23.59 12.11 -11.07
CA ALA A 344 24.24 11.76 -12.33
C ALA A 344 25.45 10.84 -12.12
N ARG A 345 26.29 11.13 -11.11
CA ARG A 345 27.41 10.25 -10.73
C ARG A 345 26.92 8.89 -10.29
N ALA A 346 25.96 8.83 -9.39
CA ALA A 346 25.40 7.56 -8.92
C ALA A 346 24.80 6.72 -10.06
N ARG A 347 24.15 7.34 -11.05
CA ARG A 347 23.67 6.60 -12.24
C ARG A 347 24.82 6.05 -13.09
N ALA A 348 25.99 6.69 -13.11
CA ALA A 348 27.18 6.16 -13.76
C ALA A 348 27.82 5.01 -12.95
N ASP A 349 27.85 5.13 -11.63
CA ASP A 349 28.31 4.10 -10.69
C ASP A 349 27.49 2.81 -10.84
N TRP A 350 26.18 2.95 -11.03
CA TRP A 350 25.23 1.84 -11.14
C TRP A 350 24.84 1.48 -12.58
N ALA A 351 25.50 2.04 -13.60
CA ALA A 351 25.01 1.99 -14.99
C ALA A 351 24.69 0.58 -15.51
N GLY A 352 25.48 -0.44 -15.15
CA GLY A 352 25.24 -1.83 -15.57
C GLY A 352 24.10 -2.54 -14.83
N ALA A 353 23.65 -1.98 -13.71
CA ALA A 353 22.57 -2.50 -12.87
C ALA A 353 21.27 -1.69 -12.97
N LEU A 354 21.20 -0.65 -13.82
CA LEU A 354 19.96 0.14 -13.98
C LEU A 354 18.98 -0.55 -14.94
N LEU A 355 17.70 -0.49 -14.59
CA LEU A 355 16.60 -0.85 -15.46
C LEU A 355 16.41 0.25 -16.50
N THR A 356 16.58 -0.10 -17.78
CA THR A 356 16.40 0.82 -18.91
C THR A 356 15.38 0.24 -19.89
N MET A 357 14.89 1.06 -20.82
CA MET A 357 14.05 0.56 -21.91
C MET A 357 14.75 -0.52 -22.74
N GLU A 358 16.06 -0.36 -22.99
CA GLU A 358 16.85 -1.37 -23.71
C GLU A 358 16.91 -2.70 -22.95
N VAL A 359 17.10 -2.66 -21.63
CA VAL A 359 17.06 -3.86 -20.78
C VAL A 359 15.69 -4.53 -20.84
N ILE A 360 14.60 -3.75 -20.76
CA ILE A 360 13.23 -4.27 -20.85
C ILE A 360 13.01 -4.93 -22.22
N GLU A 361 13.30 -4.22 -23.31
CA GLU A 361 13.12 -4.72 -24.68
C GLU A 361 13.95 -5.99 -24.96
N ALA A 362 15.16 -6.09 -24.41
CA ALA A 362 16.00 -7.28 -24.53
C ALA A 362 15.44 -8.51 -23.80
N HIS A 363 14.58 -8.31 -22.80
CA HIS A 363 13.96 -9.36 -21.99
C HIS A 363 12.46 -9.60 -22.30
N ASP A 364 11.82 -8.68 -23.02
CA ASP A 364 10.43 -8.79 -23.52
C ASP A 364 10.27 -9.86 -24.61
N ALA A 365 11.37 -10.45 -25.10
CA ALA A 365 11.35 -11.55 -26.05
C ALA A 365 10.90 -12.87 -25.39
N ARG A 366 9.58 -13.06 -25.24
CA ARG A 366 8.90 -14.38 -25.20
C ARG A 366 7.38 -14.27 -25.36
#